data_AF-A0A158INR8-F1
#
_entry.id   AF-A0A158INR8-F1
#
_cell.length_a   1.000
_cell.length_b   1.000
_cell.length_c   1.000
_cell.angle_alpha   90.00
_cell.angle_beta   90.00
_cell.angle_gamma   90.00
#
_symmetry.space_group_name_H-M   'P 1'
#
loop_
_entity.id
_entity.type
_entity.pdbx_description
1 polymer ?
#
loop_
_entity_poly.entity_id
_entity_poly.type
_entity_poly.pdbx_seq_one_letter_code
_entity_poly.pdbx_strand_id
1 'polypeptide(L)'
;MSTWVIGIGCRRGVSVEQIHAAVLAALGTRPLASVRTLASIDGKQDETALLEFAARHGLPLQFFSKQSIAQVETSASERVQALLGIDGVCEPCALLASRNGWIIVPKTVTGGVTVAIAEDDPRQQTDNERTS
;
A
#
# COMPACT_ATOMS: atom_id res chain seq x y z
N MET A 1 -2.15 -12.03 -14.39
CA MET A 1 -0.97 -11.70 -13.56
C MET A 1 -1.34 -10.49 -12.71
N SER A 2 -1.06 -10.51 -11.41
CA SER A 2 -1.41 -9.44 -10.47
C SER A 2 -0.24 -8.48 -10.33
N THR A 3 -0.38 -7.25 -10.82
CA THR A 3 0.70 -6.25 -10.93
C THR A 3 0.54 -5.07 -9.97
N TRP A 4 -0.56 -5.02 -9.22
CA TRP A 4 -0.87 -3.86 -8.38
C TRP A 4 -0.51 -4.08 -6.92
N VAL A 5 -0.05 -3.00 -6.31
CA VAL A 5 0.31 -2.90 -4.91
C VAL A 5 -0.54 -1.81 -4.28
N ILE A 6 -1.17 -2.11 -3.15
CA ILE A 6 -1.97 -1.12 -2.43
C ILE A 6 -1.22 -0.69 -1.17
N GLY A 7 -0.89 0.60 -1.10
CA GLY A 7 -0.41 1.24 0.13
C GLY A 7 -1.59 1.71 0.96
N ILE A 8 -1.65 1.30 2.23
CA ILE A 8 -2.74 1.64 3.15
C ILE A 8 -2.18 2.33 4.40
N GLY A 9 -2.69 3.51 4.71
CA GLY A 9 -2.59 4.14 6.01
C GLY A 9 -3.98 4.29 6.62
N CYS A 10 -4.10 4.37 7.94
CA CYS A 10 -5.38 4.65 8.57
C CYS A 10 -5.21 5.25 9.97
N ARG A 11 -6.24 5.92 10.49
CA ARG A 11 -6.31 6.26 11.92
C ARG A 11 -6.41 4.98 12.76
N ARG A 12 -6.03 5.01 14.04
CA ARG A 12 -6.22 3.86 14.94
C ARG A 12 -7.72 3.60 15.15
N GLY A 13 -8.10 2.32 15.24
CA GLY A 13 -9.47 1.91 15.56
C GLY A 13 -10.46 2.01 14.40
N VAL A 14 -9.99 2.13 13.16
CA VAL A 14 -10.87 1.93 11.99
C VAL A 14 -11.30 0.46 11.92
N SER A 15 -12.51 0.20 11.45
CA SER A 15 -12.98 -1.17 11.21
C SER A 15 -12.42 -1.74 9.91
N VAL A 16 -12.42 -3.06 9.79
CA VAL A 16 -12.05 -3.78 8.56
C VAL A 16 -12.97 -3.39 7.39
N GLU A 17 -14.25 -3.09 7.65
CA GLU A 17 -15.20 -2.61 6.64
C GLU A 17 -14.85 -1.21 6.13
N GLN A 18 -14.32 -0.32 7.00
CA GLN A 18 -13.83 0.99 6.56
C GLN A 18 -12.62 0.84 5.62
N ILE A 19 -11.71 -0.10 5.94
CA ILE A 19 -10.59 -0.42 5.06
C ILE A 19 -11.09 -0.98 3.73
N HIS A 20 -12.02 -1.92 3.77
CA HIS A 20 -12.60 -2.53 2.57
C HIS A 20 -13.26 -1.47 1.68
N ALA A 21 -14.09 -0.59 2.26
CA ALA A 21 -14.75 0.48 1.52
C ALA A 21 -13.73 1.44 0.87
N ALA A 22 -12.69 1.85 1.59
CA ALA A 22 -11.66 2.73 1.05
C ALA A 22 -10.84 2.07 -0.06
N VAL A 23 -10.50 0.79 0.08
CA VAL A 23 -9.77 0.02 -0.94
C VAL A 23 -10.61 -0.12 -2.21
N LEU A 24 -11.88 -0.49 -2.09
CA LEU A 24 -12.79 -0.59 -3.24
C LEU A 24 -13.00 0.77 -3.92
N ALA A 25 -13.13 1.85 -3.14
CA ALA A 25 -13.25 3.20 -3.69
C ALA A 25 -12.01 3.60 -4.51
N ALA A 26 -10.80 3.31 -4.01
CA ALA A 26 -9.55 3.58 -4.73
C ALA A 26 -9.38 2.71 -5.98
N LEU A 27 -9.78 1.43 -5.90
CA LEU A 27 -9.76 0.52 -7.04
C LEU A 27 -10.74 0.97 -8.13
N GLY A 28 -11.93 1.47 -7.78
CA GLY A 28 -12.96 1.81 -8.75
C GLY A 28 -13.41 0.55 -9.51
N THR A 29 -13.24 0.54 -10.83
CA THR A 29 -13.61 -0.62 -11.67
C THR A 29 -12.55 -1.72 -11.72
N ARG A 30 -11.37 -1.48 -11.12
CA ARG A 30 -10.26 -2.41 -11.10
C ARG A 30 -10.55 -3.58 -10.14
N PRO A 31 -10.35 -4.84 -10.57
CA PRO A 31 -10.63 -5.98 -9.71
C PRO A 31 -9.59 -6.10 -8.60
N LEU A 32 -10.03 -6.33 -7.37
CA LEU A 32 -9.16 -6.60 -6.23
C LEU A 32 -8.24 -7.81 -6.46
N ALA A 33 -8.66 -8.77 -7.29
CA ALA A 33 -7.85 -9.95 -7.66
C ALA A 33 -6.54 -9.61 -8.41
N SER A 34 -6.43 -8.41 -8.99
CA SER A 34 -5.19 -7.94 -9.63
C SER A 34 -4.19 -7.32 -8.63
N VAL A 35 -4.57 -7.20 -7.36
CA VAL A 35 -3.67 -6.78 -6.28
C VAL A 35 -2.84 -7.98 -5.84
N ARG A 36 -1.52 -7.82 -5.78
CA ARG A 36 -0.61 -8.89 -5.34
C ARG A 36 -0.14 -8.74 -3.89
N THR A 37 -0.16 -7.53 -3.35
CA THR A 37 0.28 -7.27 -1.97
C THR A 37 -0.30 -5.96 -1.48
N LEU A 38 -0.50 -5.91 -0.18
CA LEU A 38 -0.76 -4.71 0.58
C LEU A 38 0.54 -4.22 1.21
N ALA A 39 0.62 -2.93 1.50
CA ALA A 39 1.77 -2.30 2.12
C ALA A 39 1.34 -1.25 3.15
N SER A 40 2.01 -1.19 4.29
CA SER A 40 1.78 -0.18 5.33
C SER A 40 3.07 0.16 6.09
N ILE A 41 2.97 1.10 7.02
CA ILE A 41 4.06 1.46 7.94
C ILE A 41 4.14 0.45 9.10
N ASP A 42 5.33 0.10 9.54
CA ASP A 42 5.58 -0.86 10.63
C ASP A 42 4.87 -0.53 11.96
N GLY A 43 4.64 0.75 12.26
CA GLY A 43 3.82 1.20 13.38
C GLY A 43 2.34 0.77 13.33
N LYS A 44 1.91 0.06 12.27
CA LYS A 44 0.59 -0.57 12.10
C LYS A 44 0.62 -2.10 12.11
N GLN A 45 1.74 -2.72 12.49
CA GLN A 45 1.86 -4.19 12.54
C GLN A 45 0.86 -4.86 13.49
N ASP A 46 0.36 -4.13 14.49
CA ASP A 46 -0.64 -4.55 15.48
C ASP A 46 -2.08 -4.12 15.12
N GLU A 47 -2.31 -3.48 13.97
CA GLU A 47 -3.64 -3.00 13.58
C GLU A 47 -4.49 -4.16 13.05
N THR A 48 -5.34 -4.71 13.93
CA THR A 48 -6.21 -5.86 13.65
C THR A 48 -7.02 -5.70 12.36
N ALA A 49 -7.54 -4.51 12.07
CA ALA A 49 -8.35 -4.29 10.88
C ALA A 49 -7.55 -4.46 9.57
N LEU A 50 -6.27 -4.07 9.54
CA LEU A 50 -5.39 -4.29 8.37
C LEU A 50 -5.06 -5.77 8.21
N LEU A 51 -4.71 -6.44 9.31
CA LEU A 51 -4.39 -7.86 9.32
C LEU A 51 -5.59 -8.70 8.88
N GLU A 52 -6.79 -8.37 9.38
CA GLU A 52 -8.02 -9.05 9.02
C GLU A 52 -8.38 -8.83 7.55
N PHE A 53 -8.25 -7.61 7.04
CA PHE A 53 -8.46 -7.32 5.62
C PHE A 53 -7.52 -8.15 4.74
N ALA A 54 -6.23 -8.17 5.07
CA ALA A 54 -5.22 -8.96 4.36
C ALA A 54 -5.57 -10.45 4.35
N ALA A 55 -5.91 -11.01 5.52
CA ALA A 55 -6.30 -12.41 5.67
C ALA A 55 -7.58 -12.75 4.89
N ARG A 56 -8.60 -11.89 4.96
CA ARG A 56 -9.89 -12.08 4.27
C ARG A 56 -9.74 -12.19 2.75
N HIS A 57 -8.74 -11.51 2.19
CA HIS A 57 -8.47 -11.51 0.74
C HIS A 57 -7.27 -12.38 0.33
N GLY A 58 -6.63 -13.07 1.27
CA GLY A 58 -5.44 -13.88 0.99
C GLY A 58 -4.25 -13.07 0.46
N LEU A 59 -4.18 -11.78 0.80
CA LEU A 59 -3.15 -10.88 0.31
C LEU A 59 -1.99 -10.80 1.31
N PRO A 60 -0.73 -10.93 0.86
CA PRO A 60 0.41 -10.55 1.67
C PRO A 60 0.31 -9.10 2.13
N LEU A 61 0.74 -8.82 3.36
CA LEU A 61 0.82 -7.46 3.90
C LEU A 61 2.27 -7.19 4.33
N GLN A 62 2.88 -6.20 3.68
CA GLN A 62 4.25 -5.79 3.95
C GLN A 62 4.27 -4.52 4.80
N PHE A 63 5.26 -4.44 5.68
CA PHE A 63 5.44 -3.31 6.58
C PHE A 63 6.80 -2.67 6.38
N PHE A 64 6.83 -1.35 6.29
CA PHE A 64 8.05 -0.58 6.07
C PHE A 64 8.33 0.37 7.22
N SER A 65 9.60 0.50 7.57
CA SER A 65 10.04 1.44 8.59
C SER A 65 9.90 2.88 8.13
N LYS A 66 9.73 3.81 9.08
CA LYS A 66 9.79 5.26 8.82
C LYS A 66 11.04 5.67 8.04
N GLN A 67 12.18 5.05 8.34
CA GLN A 67 13.44 5.34 7.67
C GLN A 67 13.39 4.92 6.20
N SER A 68 12.90 3.72 5.90
CA SER A 68 12.73 3.23 4.52
C SER A 68 11.79 4.13 3.73
N ILE A 69 10.66 4.50 4.33
CA ILE A 69 9.65 5.40 3.74
C ILE A 69 10.25 6.78 3.42
N ALA A 70 11.08 7.33 4.32
CA ALA A 70 11.68 8.65 4.14
C ALA A 70 12.76 8.71 3.03
N GLN A 71 13.28 7.56 2.59
CA GLN A 71 14.22 7.47 1.46
C GLN A 71 13.51 7.43 0.10
N VAL A 72 12.20 7.22 0.06
CA VAL A 72 11.46 7.26 -1.19
C VAL A 72 11.39 8.70 -1.69
N GLU A 73 11.69 8.90 -2.97
CA GLU A 73 11.56 10.19 -3.63
C GLU A 73 10.09 10.57 -3.79
N THR A 74 9.55 11.29 -2.81
CA THR A 74 8.23 11.92 -2.83
C THR A 74 8.36 13.43 -2.55
N SER A 75 7.23 14.14 -2.46
CA SER A 75 7.28 15.58 -2.14
C SER A 75 7.95 15.83 -0.77
N ALA A 76 8.53 17.02 -0.60
CA ALA A 76 9.17 17.38 0.67
C ALA A 76 8.20 17.32 1.86
N SER A 77 6.93 17.68 1.68
CA SER A 77 5.92 17.59 2.75
C SER A 77 5.62 16.14 3.12
N GLU A 78 5.53 15.23 2.15
CA GLU A 78 5.21 13.82 2.40
C GLU A 78 6.34 13.11 3.15
N ARG A 79 7.60 13.40 2.79
CA ARG A 79 8.75 12.88 3.53
C ARG A 79 8.77 13.35 4.98
N VAL A 80 8.48 14.64 5.23
CA VAL A 80 8.40 15.18 6.60
C VAL A 80 7.27 14.50 7.38
N GLN A 81 6.09 14.38 6.78
CA GLN A 81 4.94 13.73 7.42
C GLN A 81 5.23 12.24 7.73
N ALA A 82 5.87 11.52 6.80
CA ALA A 82 6.30 10.15 7.01
C ALA A 82 7.25 9.97 8.19
N LEU A 83 8.25 10.85 8.34
CA LEU A 83 9.16 10.85 9.49
C LEU A 83 8.42 11.07 10.81
N LEU A 84 7.43 11.97 10.80
CA LEU A 84 6.54 12.22 11.92
C LEU A 84 5.53 11.07 12.15
N GLY A 85 5.43 10.11 11.23
CA GLY A 85 4.47 8.99 11.29
C GLY A 85 3.02 9.43 11.07
N ILE A 86 2.81 10.58 10.43
CA ILE A 86 1.49 11.15 10.11
C ILE A 86 1.34 11.23 8.59
N ASP A 87 0.09 11.29 8.10
CA ASP A 87 -0.33 11.43 6.69
C ASP A 87 0.78 11.58 5.66
N GLY A 88 1.11 10.54 4.88
CA GLY A 88 2.23 10.61 3.91
C GLY A 88 2.94 9.28 3.67
N VAL A 89 2.50 8.22 4.35
CA VAL A 89 3.14 6.90 4.29
C VAL A 89 2.61 5.99 3.18
N CYS A 90 1.34 6.15 2.77
CA CYS A 90 0.69 5.17 1.88
C CYS A 90 1.33 5.08 0.49
N GLU A 91 1.61 6.20 -0.18
CA GLU A 91 2.28 6.20 -1.50
C GLU A 91 3.70 5.65 -1.43
N PRO A 92 4.59 6.11 -0.52
CA PRO A 92 5.89 5.48 -0.37
C PRO A 92 5.83 3.99 -0.07
N CYS A 93 4.89 3.54 0.77
CA CYS A 93 4.71 2.12 1.05
C CYS A 93 4.29 1.34 -0.20
N ALA A 94 3.37 1.89 -1.01
CA ALA A 94 2.98 1.29 -2.28
C ALA A 94 4.18 1.18 -3.24
N LEU A 95 4.99 2.24 -3.34
CA LEU A 95 6.19 2.28 -4.18
C LEU A 95 7.26 1.30 -3.68
N LEU A 96 7.54 1.26 -2.38
CA LEU A 96 8.53 0.33 -1.79
C LEU A 96 8.15 -1.13 -1.99
N ALA A 97 6.86 -1.45 -1.90
CA ALA A 97 6.38 -2.81 -2.17
C ALA A 97 6.25 -3.10 -3.68
N SER A 98 6.31 -2.09 -4.55
CA SER A 98 6.32 -2.25 -6.01
C SER A 98 7.70 -2.66 -6.53
N ARG A 99 7.74 -3.29 -7.70
CA ARG A 99 8.98 -3.66 -8.39
C ARG A 99 9.45 -2.53 -9.29
N ASN A 100 10.00 -1.48 -8.68
CA ASN A 100 10.40 -0.25 -9.38
C ASN A 100 9.25 0.39 -10.18
N GLY A 101 8.04 0.29 -9.61
CA GLY A 101 6.80 0.70 -10.24
C GLY A 101 6.52 2.20 -10.10
N TRP A 102 5.29 2.59 -10.44
CA TRP A 102 4.81 3.97 -10.30
C TRP A 102 3.39 4.03 -9.74
N ILE A 103 3.03 5.17 -9.15
CA ILE A 103 1.67 5.42 -8.66
C ILE A 103 0.72 5.55 -9.86
N ILE A 104 -0.32 4.71 -9.88
CA ILE A 104 -1.43 4.76 -10.85
C ILE A 104 -2.72 5.32 -10.25
N VAL A 105 -2.82 5.30 -8.92
CA VAL A 105 -3.88 5.99 -8.17
C VAL A 105 -3.20 6.74 -7.03
N PRO A 106 -3.15 8.09 -7.09
CA PRO A 106 -2.66 8.93 -6.00
C PRO A 106 -3.45 8.68 -4.72
N LYS A 107 -2.92 9.11 -3.58
CA LYS A 107 -3.55 8.91 -2.28
C LYS A 107 -4.98 9.45 -2.27
N THR A 108 -5.90 8.61 -1.82
CA THR A 108 -7.30 8.94 -1.59
C THR A 108 -7.62 8.72 -0.11
N VAL A 109 -8.46 9.58 0.48
CA VAL A 109 -8.85 9.47 1.89
C VAL A 109 -10.35 9.19 1.95
N THR A 110 -10.74 8.09 2.60
CA THR A 110 -12.14 7.69 2.80
C THR A 110 -12.32 7.13 4.19
N GLY A 111 -13.21 7.74 4.99
CA GLY A 111 -13.57 7.22 6.32
C GLY A 111 -12.41 7.05 7.30
N GLY A 112 -11.36 7.88 7.22
CA GLY A 112 -10.17 7.76 8.08
C GLY A 112 -9.14 6.72 7.62
N VAL A 113 -9.33 6.14 6.44
CA VAL A 113 -8.38 5.28 5.74
C VAL A 113 -7.84 6.03 4.51
N THR A 114 -6.53 5.95 4.30
CA THR A 114 -5.83 6.52 3.17
C THR A 114 -5.28 5.40 2.30
N VAL A 115 -5.58 5.42 1.00
CA VAL A 115 -5.20 4.37 0.05
C VAL A 115 -4.51 4.97 -1.17
N ALA A 116 -3.40 4.36 -1.58
CA ALA A 116 -2.73 4.63 -2.86
C ALA A 116 -2.46 3.31 -3.61
N ILE A 117 -2.40 3.35 -4.94
CA ILE A 117 -2.15 2.17 -5.76
C ILE A 117 -0.93 2.42 -6.65
N ALA A 118 0.04 1.51 -6.56
CA ALA A 118 1.17 1.44 -7.47
C ALA A 118 1.02 0.25 -8.43
N GLU A 119 1.59 0.37 -9.61
CA GLU A 119 1.74 -0.72 -10.58
C GLU A 119 3.23 -1.06 -10.75
N ASP A 120 3.56 -2.35 -10.72
CA ASP A 120 4.92 -2.83 -10.98
C ASP A 120 5.42 -2.44 -12.37
N ASP A 121 6.73 -2.22 -12.52
CA ASP A 121 7.34 -2.11 -13.85
C ASP A 121 7.26 -3.47 -14.57
N PRO A 122 6.61 -3.56 -15.75
CA PRO A 122 6.47 -4.80 -16.48
C PRO A 122 7.82 -5.42 -16.89
N ARG A 123 8.89 -4.62 -16.97
CA ARG A 123 10.24 -5.09 -17.33
C ARG A 123 10.95 -5.79 -16.19
N GLN A 124 10.50 -5.59 -14.95
CA GLN A 124 11.06 -6.20 -13.75
C GLN A 124 10.36 -7.53 -13.39
N GLN A 125 9.50 -8.06 -14.28
CA GLN A 125 8.71 -9.27 -14.03
C GLN A 125 9.43 -10.57 -14.46
N THR A 126 10.60 -10.50 -15.10
CA THR A 126 11.23 -11.67 -15.77
C THR A 126 12.32 -12.43 -14.99
N ASP A 127 12.69 -12.04 -13.77
CA ASP A 127 13.88 -12.63 -13.13
C ASP A 127 13.64 -13.90 -12.30
N ASN A 128 12.41 -14.41 -12.19
CA ASN A 128 12.13 -15.56 -11.30
C ASN A 128 11.47 -16.80 -11.96
N GLU A 129 11.41 -16.87 -13.30
CA GLU A 129 10.80 -18.02 -14.01
C GLU A 129 11.74 -18.73 -15.00
N ARG A 130 13.07 -18.49 -14.95
CA ARG A 130 14.06 -19.15 -15.84
C ARG A 130 14.95 -20.22 -15.21
N THR A 131 14.61 -20.72 -14.03
CA THR A 131 15.30 -21.92 -13.48
C THR A 131 14.29 -22.88 -12.85
N SER A 132 13.69 -23.74 -13.66
CA SER A 132 13.20 -25.09 -13.30
C SER A 132 12.97 -25.90 -14.56
#